data_AF-A0A7W7Z9A9-F1
#
_entry.id   AF-A0A7W7Z9A9-F1
#
_cell.length_a   1.000
_cell.length_b   1.000
_cell.length_c   1.000
_cell.angle_alpha   90.00
_cell.angle_beta   90.00
_cell.angle_gamma   90.00
#
_symmetry.space_group_name_H-M   'P 1'
#
loop_
_entity.id
_entity.type
_entity.pdbx_description
1 polymer ?
#
loop_
_entity_poly.entity_id
_entity_poly.type
_entity_poly.pdbx_seq_one_letter_code
_entity_poly.pdbx_strand_id
1 'polypeptide(L)'
;MSEPVDVNHYPPLGLDDAGLKKELEALLTARAPGNAYSSDGSFSATLATLPVGLRAMAATHCLDISLTLDSIIWHFGNFGEPGLVEQTEAGLRELGLHELAKCFSDAKHMMLPLLAHRKVEDGNPYEILERAGRRDEADKIKRRAWDLDNLGRGKSVIYEAWIRYTREHPDRVFAT
;
A
#
# COMPACT_ATOMS: atom_id res chain seq x y z
N MET A 1 -11.75 26.24 9.57
CA MET A 1 -10.43 26.86 9.38
C MET A 1 -9.46 26.06 10.22
N SER A 2 -8.61 25.25 9.58
CA SER A 2 -7.55 24.52 10.27
C SER A 2 -6.45 25.50 10.64
N GLU A 3 -5.93 25.44 11.87
CA GLU A 3 -4.78 26.23 12.29
C GLU A 3 -3.56 25.93 11.39
N PRO A 4 -2.71 26.93 11.09
CA PRO A 4 -1.50 26.69 10.33
C PRO A 4 -0.61 25.70 11.09
N VAL A 5 -0.22 24.62 10.40
CA VAL A 5 0.70 23.62 10.94
C VAL A 5 2.01 24.30 11.32
N ASP A 6 2.39 24.23 12.59
CA ASP A 6 3.66 24.78 13.07
C ASP A 6 4.81 23.89 12.59
N VAL A 7 5.50 24.35 11.55
CA VAL A 7 6.70 23.70 10.98
C VAL A 7 7.82 23.55 12.00
N ASN A 8 7.83 24.32 13.10
CA ASN A 8 8.81 24.14 14.17
C ASN A 8 8.53 22.88 15.01
N HIS A 9 7.29 22.39 15.03
CA HIS A 9 6.90 21.18 15.74
C HIS A 9 7.19 19.91 14.92
N TYR A 10 7.19 20.02 13.58
CA TYR A 10 7.52 18.93 12.66
C TYR A 10 8.55 19.39 11.61
N PRO A 11 9.85 19.40 11.95
CA PRO A 11 10.92 19.84 11.05
C PRO A 11 10.91 19.22 9.64
N PRO A 12 10.56 17.92 9.45
CA PRO A 12 10.50 17.32 8.11
C PRO A 12 9.54 18.02 7.14
N LEU A 13 8.52 18.75 7.63
CA LEU A 13 7.57 19.45 6.76
C LEU A 13 8.17 20.62 5.98
N GLY A 14 9.32 21.13 6.42
CA GLY A 14 10.05 22.18 5.71
C GLY A 14 10.86 21.69 4.51
N LEU A 15 10.93 20.37 4.28
CA LEU A 15 11.64 19.77 3.16
C LEU A 15 10.80 19.83 1.87
N ASP A 16 11.50 19.75 0.74
CA ASP A 16 10.85 19.48 -0.55
C ASP A 16 10.27 18.05 -0.58
N ASP A 17 9.51 17.72 -1.62
CA ASP A 17 8.81 16.44 -1.72
C ASP A 17 9.78 15.25 -1.67
N ALA A 18 10.96 15.38 -2.28
CA ALA A 18 11.98 14.34 -2.29
C ALA A 18 12.62 14.15 -0.91
N GLY A 19 12.94 15.25 -0.23
CA GLY A 19 13.46 15.23 1.14
C GLY A 19 12.45 14.65 2.12
N LEU A 20 11.19 15.09 2.05
CA LEU A 20 10.13 14.56 2.90
C LEU A 20 9.88 13.08 2.65
N LYS A 21 9.88 12.63 1.38
CA LYS A 21 9.76 11.20 1.06
C LYS A 21 10.87 10.38 1.72
N LYS A 22 12.12 10.86 1.63
CA LYS A 22 13.28 10.18 2.23
C LYS A 22 13.16 10.08 3.75
N GLU A 23 12.69 11.13 4.42
CA GLU A 23 12.42 11.10 5.87
C GLU A 23 11.32 10.11 6.24
N LEU A 24 10.23 10.05 5.45
CA LEU A 24 9.17 9.06 5.67
C LEU A 24 9.67 7.62 5.48
N GLU A 25 10.48 7.36 4.46
CA GLU A 25 11.10 6.04 4.25
C GLU A 25 12.04 5.65 5.41
N ALA A 26 12.83 6.59 5.93
CA ALA A 26 13.68 6.37 7.08
C ALA A 26 12.85 6.09 8.35
N LEU A 27 11.76 6.84 8.56
CA LEU A 27 10.83 6.64 9.66
C LEU A 27 10.16 5.27 9.61
N LEU A 28 9.70 4.86 8.42
CA LEU A 28 9.13 3.53 8.19
C LEU A 28 10.15 2.43 8.46
N THR A 29 11.39 2.59 7.99
CA THR A 29 12.47 1.63 8.26
C THR A 29 12.72 1.46 9.77
N ALA A 30 12.67 2.56 10.53
CA ALA A 30 12.89 2.54 11.96
C ALA A 30 11.70 1.98 12.77
N ARG A 31 10.47 2.29 12.35
CA ARG A 31 9.26 2.02 13.15
C ARG A 31 8.43 0.84 12.68
N ALA A 32 8.56 0.42 11.43
CA ALA A 32 7.86 -0.73 10.86
C ALA A 32 8.80 -1.91 10.56
N PRO A 33 9.61 -2.39 11.52
CA PRO A 33 10.50 -3.52 11.27
C PRO A 33 9.70 -4.80 11.06
N GLY A 34 10.17 -5.65 10.15
CA GLY A 34 9.59 -6.97 9.93
C GLY A 34 9.70 -7.40 8.47
N ASN A 35 9.22 -8.61 8.19
CA ASN A 35 9.21 -9.16 6.84
C ASN A 35 7.79 -9.10 6.28
N ALA A 36 7.53 -8.17 5.35
CA ALA A 36 6.24 -8.03 4.69
C ALA A 36 5.84 -9.26 3.84
N TYR A 37 6.81 -10.10 3.45
CA TYR A 37 6.55 -11.35 2.73
C TYR A 37 6.17 -12.52 3.66
N SER A 38 6.27 -12.33 4.98
CA SER A 38 5.88 -13.35 5.94
C SER A 38 4.37 -13.51 5.97
N SER A 39 3.90 -14.76 6.03
CA SER A 39 2.48 -15.09 6.18
C SER A 39 2.06 -15.30 7.63
N ASP A 40 2.95 -15.07 8.60
CA ASP A 40 2.69 -15.30 10.03
C ASP A 40 1.94 -14.17 10.74
N GLY A 41 1.64 -13.07 10.03
CA GLY A 41 0.96 -11.90 10.58
C GLY A 41 1.81 -11.03 11.49
N SER A 42 3.11 -11.34 11.67
CA SER A 42 3.99 -10.55 12.54
C SER A 42 4.16 -9.12 12.03
N PHE A 43 4.28 -8.95 10.70
CA PHE A 43 4.42 -7.63 10.10
C PHE A 43 3.16 -6.77 10.27
N SER A 44 1.97 -7.31 10.00
CA SER A 44 0.71 -6.59 10.19
C SER A 44 0.45 -6.27 11.67
N ALA A 45 0.87 -7.13 12.60
CA ALA A 45 0.86 -6.83 14.03
C ALA A 45 1.78 -5.65 14.38
N THR A 46 3.00 -5.58 13.82
CA THR A 46 3.89 -4.41 13.98
C THR A 46 3.21 -3.14 13.47
N LEU A 47 2.66 -3.18 12.25
CA LEU A 47 2.01 -2.03 11.64
C LEU A 47 0.82 -1.50 12.47
N ALA A 48 0.10 -2.38 13.16
CA ALA A 48 -1.03 -2.01 14.01
C ALA A 48 -0.64 -1.11 15.19
N THR A 49 0.63 -1.10 15.61
CA THR A 49 1.16 -0.25 16.69
C THR A 49 1.50 1.16 16.25
N LEU A 50 1.50 1.43 14.94
CA LEU A 50 1.90 2.72 14.39
C LEU A 50 0.74 3.73 14.43
N PRO A 51 1.06 5.04 14.44
CA PRO A 51 0.10 6.09 14.10
C PRO A 51 -0.62 5.77 12.78
N VAL A 52 -1.90 6.11 12.70
CA VAL A 52 -2.77 5.70 11.59
C VAL A 52 -2.25 6.10 10.21
N GLY A 53 -1.66 7.30 10.08
CA GLY A 53 -1.07 7.77 8.83
C GLY A 53 0.21 7.00 8.47
N LEU A 54 1.10 6.80 9.46
CA LEU A 54 2.33 6.03 9.24
C LEU A 54 2.04 4.55 8.93
N ARG A 55 1.03 3.97 9.57
CA ARG A 55 0.50 2.64 9.26
C ARG A 55 -0.02 2.55 7.82
N ALA A 56 -0.79 3.55 7.39
CA ALA A 56 -1.30 3.60 6.02
C ALA A 56 -0.17 3.66 4.99
N MET A 57 0.88 4.44 5.26
CA MET A 57 2.08 4.48 4.42
C MET A 57 2.79 3.13 4.39
N ALA A 58 3.07 2.54 5.55
CA ALA A 58 3.74 1.25 5.64
C ALA A 58 3.01 0.15 4.84
N ALA A 59 1.69 0.05 4.99
CA ALA A 59 0.89 -0.96 4.30
C ALA A 59 0.82 -0.71 2.78
N THR A 60 0.66 0.56 2.36
CA THR A 60 0.58 0.90 0.93
C THR A 60 1.93 0.85 0.20
N HIS A 61 3.06 0.87 0.91
CA HIS A 61 4.39 0.68 0.32
C HIS A 61 4.52 -0.67 -0.39
N CYS A 62 4.00 -1.74 0.23
CA CYS A 62 4.00 -3.09 -0.38
C CYS A 62 3.18 -3.14 -1.67
N LEU A 63 2.09 -2.37 -1.73
CA LEU A 63 1.29 -2.22 -2.94
C LEU A 63 2.03 -1.42 -4.02
N ASP A 64 2.69 -0.32 -3.67
CA ASP A 64 3.50 0.48 -4.59
C ASP A 64 4.58 -0.36 -5.27
N ILE A 65 5.30 -1.18 -4.50
CA ILE A 65 6.26 -2.16 -5.03
C ILE A 65 5.59 -3.09 -6.04
N SER A 66 4.40 -3.59 -5.72
CA SER A 66 3.68 -4.52 -6.58
C SER A 66 3.22 -3.87 -7.90
N LEU A 67 2.72 -2.64 -7.85
CA LEU A 67 2.30 -1.88 -9.03
C LEU A 67 3.49 -1.48 -9.90
N THR A 68 4.62 -1.12 -9.27
CA THR A 68 5.86 -0.77 -9.98
C THR A 68 6.47 -1.97 -10.70
N LEU A 69 6.46 -3.14 -10.07
CA LEU A 69 7.12 -4.33 -10.61
C LEU A 69 6.22 -5.13 -11.56
N ASP A 70 4.91 -5.20 -11.28
CA ASP A 70 4.02 -6.09 -12.00
C ASP A 70 2.56 -5.61 -11.97
N SER A 71 1.79 -5.97 -10.93
CA SER A 71 0.40 -5.58 -10.82
C SER A 71 -0.20 -5.71 -9.42
N ILE A 72 -1.41 -5.17 -9.30
CA ILE A 72 -2.28 -5.37 -8.12
C ILE A 72 -2.67 -6.84 -7.89
N ILE A 73 -2.62 -7.70 -8.92
CA ILE A 73 -2.87 -9.14 -8.80
C ILE A 73 -1.67 -9.83 -8.17
N TRP A 74 -0.47 -9.48 -8.64
CA TRP A 74 0.80 -10.01 -8.12
C TRP A 74 0.98 -9.69 -6.63
N HIS A 75 0.45 -8.54 -6.17
CA HIS A 75 0.45 -8.15 -4.77
C HIS A 75 -0.09 -9.26 -3.85
N PHE A 76 -1.25 -9.84 -4.13
CA PHE A 76 -1.85 -10.85 -3.25
C PHE A 76 -1.04 -12.16 -3.19
N GLY A 77 -0.24 -12.47 -4.20
CA GLY A 77 0.68 -13.60 -4.15
C GLY A 77 1.80 -13.42 -3.12
N ASN A 78 2.31 -12.19 -3.01
CA ASN A 78 3.54 -11.86 -2.27
C ASN A 78 3.28 -11.23 -0.90
N PHE A 79 2.18 -10.48 -0.78
CA PHE A 79 1.78 -9.69 0.39
C PHE A 79 0.34 -10.03 0.83
N GLY A 80 -0.14 -11.22 0.50
CA GLY A 80 -1.51 -11.68 0.75
C GLY A 80 -1.83 -12.12 2.17
N GLU A 81 -0.97 -11.80 3.15
CA GLU A 81 -1.28 -12.06 4.57
C GLU A 81 -2.56 -11.26 4.94
N PRO A 82 -3.59 -11.90 5.52
CA PRO A 82 -4.90 -11.25 5.74
C PRO A 82 -4.85 -9.90 6.46
N GLY A 83 -4.06 -9.78 7.53
CA GLY A 83 -3.92 -8.53 8.28
C GLY A 83 -3.27 -7.42 7.44
N LEU A 84 -2.24 -7.74 6.65
CA LEU A 84 -1.60 -6.78 5.75
C LEU A 84 -2.54 -6.34 4.63
N VAL A 85 -3.34 -7.26 4.08
CA VAL A 85 -4.35 -6.95 3.05
C VAL A 85 -5.40 -5.97 3.57
N GLU A 86 -5.93 -6.20 4.79
CA GLU A 86 -6.89 -5.30 5.43
C GLU A 86 -6.30 -3.91 5.66
N GLN A 87 -5.06 -3.86 6.17
CA GLN A 87 -4.37 -2.60 6.43
C GLN A 87 -4.02 -1.85 5.15
N THR A 88 -3.69 -2.55 4.06
CA THR A 88 -3.44 -1.92 2.75
C THR A 88 -4.70 -1.26 2.22
N GLU A 89 -5.83 -1.96 2.26
CA GLU A 89 -7.11 -1.41 1.80
C GLU A 89 -7.58 -0.22 2.65
N ALA A 90 -7.42 -0.31 3.98
CA ALA A 90 -7.70 0.79 4.89
C ALA A 90 -6.75 1.97 4.66
N GLY A 91 -5.46 1.70 4.42
CA GLY A 91 -4.44 2.70 4.16
C GLY A 91 -4.71 3.49 2.87
N LEU A 92 -5.13 2.82 1.79
CA LEU A 92 -5.55 3.50 0.56
C LEU A 92 -6.70 4.48 0.82
N ARG A 93 -7.69 4.09 1.65
CA ARG A 93 -8.80 4.98 2.00
C ARG A 93 -8.36 6.15 2.87
N GLU A 94 -7.51 5.88 3.86
CA GLU A 94 -6.94 6.90 4.75
C GLU A 94 -6.17 7.97 3.96
N LEU A 95 -5.41 7.55 2.95
CA LEU A 95 -4.65 8.44 2.07
C LEU A 95 -5.53 9.15 1.01
N GLY A 96 -6.83 8.88 0.97
CA GLY A 96 -7.77 9.45 -0.01
C GLY A 96 -7.73 8.82 -1.40
N LEU A 97 -7.08 7.67 -1.56
CA LEU A 97 -6.94 6.93 -2.82
C LEU A 97 -8.14 6.00 -3.07
N HIS A 98 -9.36 6.53 -3.02
CA HIS A 98 -10.59 5.72 -3.01
C HIS A 98 -10.80 4.85 -4.25
N GLU A 99 -10.46 5.34 -5.45
CA GLU A 99 -10.60 4.55 -6.68
C GLU A 99 -9.58 3.41 -6.75
N LEU A 100 -8.36 3.64 -6.25
CA LEU A 100 -7.36 2.58 -6.14
C LEU A 100 -7.76 1.57 -5.04
N ALA A 101 -8.34 2.03 -3.93
CA ALA A 101 -8.92 1.17 -2.88
C ALA A 101 -10.04 0.29 -3.44
N LYS A 102 -10.86 0.82 -4.36
CA LYS A 102 -11.88 0.04 -5.05
C LYS A 102 -11.26 -1.04 -5.94
N CYS A 103 -10.25 -0.70 -6.74
CA CYS A 103 -9.53 -1.70 -7.54
C CYS A 103 -8.88 -2.78 -6.67
N PHE A 104 -8.30 -2.38 -5.53
CA PHE A 104 -7.74 -3.30 -4.54
C PHE A 104 -8.80 -4.21 -3.95
N SER A 105 -9.95 -3.68 -3.56
CA SER A 105 -11.09 -4.47 -3.07
C SER A 105 -11.60 -5.45 -4.13
N ASP A 106 -11.76 -5.02 -5.39
CA ASP A 106 -12.19 -5.88 -6.49
C ASP A 106 -11.18 -7.05 -6.67
N ALA A 107 -9.88 -6.74 -6.66
CA ALA A 107 -8.81 -7.75 -6.72
C ALA A 107 -8.81 -8.68 -5.50
N LYS A 108 -9.02 -8.15 -4.28
CA LYS A 108 -9.09 -8.92 -3.04
C LYS A 108 -10.19 -9.97 -3.10
N HIS A 109 -11.40 -9.58 -3.50
CA HIS A 109 -12.54 -10.49 -3.60
C HIS A 109 -12.30 -11.61 -4.61
N MET A 110 -11.53 -11.34 -5.67
CA MET A 110 -11.15 -12.34 -6.65
C MET A 110 -10.03 -13.26 -6.15
N MET A 111 -8.98 -12.68 -5.57
CA MET A 111 -7.73 -13.38 -5.29
C MET A 111 -7.77 -14.18 -3.99
N LEU A 112 -8.33 -13.64 -2.91
CA LEU A 112 -8.27 -14.33 -1.60
C LEU A 112 -8.92 -15.73 -1.63
N PRO A 113 -10.09 -15.95 -2.24
CA PRO A 113 -10.68 -17.29 -2.32
C PRO A 113 -9.79 -18.28 -3.09
N LEU A 114 -9.11 -17.82 -4.14
CA LEU A 114 -8.21 -18.64 -4.94
C LEU A 114 -6.92 -18.97 -4.19
N LEU A 115 -6.42 -18.03 -3.38
CA LEU A 115 -5.19 -18.19 -2.62
C LEU A 115 -5.37 -18.95 -1.31
N ALA A 116 -6.58 -18.97 -0.73
CA ALA A 116 -6.88 -19.66 0.52
C ALA A 116 -6.60 -21.18 0.47
N HIS A 117 -6.66 -21.77 -0.73
CA HIS A 117 -6.41 -23.19 -0.95
C HIS A 117 -5.13 -23.46 -1.74
N ARG A 118 -4.30 -22.43 -1.97
CA ARG A 118 -3.09 -22.57 -2.77
C ARG A 118 -2.10 -23.51 -2.07
N LYS A 119 -1.48 -24.35 -2.86
CA LYS A 119 -0.28 -25.10 -2.52
C LYS A 119 0.91 -24.50 -3.26
N VAL A 120 2.12 -24.81 -2.80
CA VAL A 120 3.36 -24.35 -3.46
C VAL A 120 3.42 -24.77 -4.92
N GLU A 121 2.87 -25.95 -5.24
CA GLU A 121 2.76 -26.51 -6.60
C GLU A 121 1.73 -25.81 -7.50
N ASP A 122 0.89 -24.93 -6.95
CA ASP A 122 -0.12 -24.22 -7.75
C ASP A 122 0.45 -23.08 -8.59
N GLY A 123 1.75 -22.80 -8.49
CA GLY A 123 2.44 -21.83 -9.34
C GLY A 123 2.18 -20.38 -8.93
N ASN A 124 2.43 -19.46 -9.86
CA ASN A 124 2.28 -18.04 -9.59
C ASN A 124 0.80 -17.58 -9.65
N PRO A 125 0.45 -16.40 -9.10
CA PRO A 125 -0.93 -15.90 -9.06
C PRO A 125 -1.66 -15.86 -10.40
N TYR A 126 -0.95 -15.64 -11.52
CA TYR A 126 -1.55 -15.59 -12.85
C TYR A 126 -1.94 -16.97 -13.37
N GLU A 127 -1.15 -18.00 -13.08
CA GLU A 127 -1.49 -19.38 -13.43
C GLU A 127 -2.73 -19.85 -12.68
N ILE A 128 -2.86 -19.46 -11.41
CA ILE A 128 -4.05 -19.73 -10.59
C ILE A 128 -5.29 -19.07 -11.23
N LEU A 129 -5.17 -17.81 -11.65
CA LEU A 129 -6.24 -17.09 -12.34
C LEU A 129 -6.63 -17.69 -13.68
N GLU A 130 -5.64 -18.14 -14.45
CA GLU A 130 -5.85 -18.77 -15.75
C GLU A 130 -6.64 -20.08 -15.60
N ARG A 131 -6.25 -20.95 -14.65
CA ARG A 131 -6.99 -22.18 -14.34
C ARG A 131 -8.41 -21.89 -13.84
N ALA A 132 -8.60 -20.79 -13.12
CA ALA A 132 -9.90 -20.35 -12.66
C ALA A 132 -10.77 -19.69 -13.76
N GLY A 133 -10.24 -19.49 -14.97
CA GLY A 133 -10.95 -18.82 -16.06
C GLY A 133 -11.21 -17.33 -15.81
N ARG A 134 -10.42 -16.67 -14.96
CA ARG A 134 -10.64 -15.27 -14.52
C ARG A 134 -9.67 -14.25 -15.11
N ARG A 135 -8.88 -14.65 -16.11
CA ARG A 135 -7.86 -13.80 -16.73
C ARG A 135 -8.41 -12.47 -17.25
N ASP A 136 -9.53 -12.50 -17.96
CA ASP A 136 -10.15 -11.29 -18.51
C ASP A 136 -10.61 -10.30 -17.43
N GLU A 137 -11.09 -10.83 -16.30
CA GLU A 137 -11.52 -10.04 -15.15
C GLU A 137 -10.31 -9.38 -14.48
N ALA A 138 -9.25 -10.17 -14.23
CA ALA A 138 -7.99 -9.70 -13.68
C ALA A 138 -7.33 -8.62 -14.56
N ASP A 139 -7.33 -8.80 -15.87
CA ASP A 139 -6.76 -7.82 -16.81
C ASP A 139 -7.54 -6.50 -16.86
N LYS A 140 -8.85 -6.52 -16.60
CA LYS A 140 -9.64 -5.28 -16.46
C LYS A 140 -9.27 -4.53 -15.18
N ILE A 141 -9.13 -5.23 -14.06
CA ILE A 141 -8.75 -4.61 -12.78
C ILE A 141 -7.32 -4.06 -12.86
N LYS A 142 -6.39 -4.85 -13.41
CA LYS A 142 -5.00 -4.44 -13.62
C LYS A 142 -4.90 -3.15 -14.43
N ARG A 143 -5.61 -3.07 -15.56
CA ARG A 143 -5.63 -1.86 -16.40
C ARG A 143 -6.17 -0.65 -15.64
N ARG A 144 -7.27 -0.79 -14.91
CA ARG A 144 -7.83 0.31 -14.10
C ARG A 144 -6.84 0.78 -13.03
N ALA A 145 -6.18 -0.13 -12.32
CA ALA A 145 -5.18 0.22 -11.32
C ALA A 145 -3.96 0.92 -11.96
N TRP A 146 -3.51 0.43 -13.11
CA TRP A 146 -2.42 1.04 -13.87
C TRP A 146 -2.76 2.45 -14.34
N ASP A 147 -3.96 2.66 -14.91
CA ASP A 147 -4.38 3.98 -15.38
C ASP A 147 -4.44 5.02 -14.24
N LEU A 148 -4.74 4.60 -13.01
CA LEU A 148 -4.73 5.45 -11.82
C LEU A 148 -3.32 5.79 -11.32
N ASP A 149 -2.34 4.90 -11.51
CA ASP A 149 -0.95 5.07 -11.07
C ASP A 149 -0.02 5.58 -12.19
N ASN A 150 -0.50 5.67 -13.43
CA ASN A 150 0.27 6.09 -14.61
C ASN A 150 0.47 7.61 -14.67
N LEU A 151 1.22 8.15 -13.71
CA LEU A 151 1.58 9.57 -13.60
C LEU A 151 2.79 9.96 -14.45
N GLY A 152 3.44 8.98 -15.09
CA GLY A 152 4.68 9.13 -15.86
C GLY A 152 5.90 8.52 -15.15
N ARG A 153 7.05 8.51 -15.85
CA ARG A 153 8.25 7.81 -15.38
C ARG A 153 8.70 8.34 -14.01
N GLY A 154 8.85 7.43 -13.04
CA GLY A 154 9.40 7.71 -11.71
C GLY A 154 8.41 8.36 -10.74
N LYS A 155 7.12 8.44 -11.09
CA LYS A 155 6.06 8.93 -10.22
C LYS A 155 5.19 7.79 -9.73
N SER A 156 4.63 7.96 -8.54
CA SER A 156 3.73 7.01 -7.89
C SER A 156 2.59 7.79 -7.24
N VAL A 157 1.35 7.38 -7.50
CA VAL A 157 0.18 8.02 -6.91
C VAL A 157 0.12 7.80 -5.39
N ILE A 158 0.72 6.70 -4.93
CA ILE A 158 0.83 6.37 -3.50
C ILE A 158 1.81 7.33 -2.82
N TYR A 159 3.01 7.54 -3.37
CA TYR A 159 3.96 8.48 -2.76
C TYR A 159 3.51 9.93 -2.82
N GLU A 160 2.88 10.36 -3.92
CA GLU A 160 2.27 11.71 -3.97
C GLU A 160 1.21 11.88 -2.87
N ALA A 161 0.40 10.84 -2.62
CA ALA A 161 -0.57 10.85 -1.52
C ALA A 161 0.09 10.88 -0.14
N TRP A 162 1.22 10.19 0.07
CA TRP A 162 1.96 10.26 1.34
C TRP A 162 2.40 11.67 1.65
N ILE A 163 3.00 12.35 0.66
CA ILE A 163 3.50 13.72 0.81
C ILE A 163 2.36 14.68 1.15
N ARG A 164 1.26 14.63 0.38
CA ARG A 164 0.07 15.45 0.64
C ARG A 164 -0.49 15.16 2.04
N TYR A 165 -0.73 13.89 2.36
CA TYR A 165 -1.31 13.48 3.63
C TYR A 165 -0.45 13.90 4.83
N THR A 166 0.88 13.76 4.75
CA THR A 166 1.79 14.15 5.83
C THR A 166 1.73 15.65 6.12
N ARG A 167 1.57 16.48 5.09
CA ARG A 167 1.44 17.93 5.25
C ARG A 167 0.09 18.33 5.83
N GLU A 168 -0.98 17.60 5.48
CA GLU A 168 -2.34 17.85 5.99
C GLU A 168 -2.53 17.33 7.42
N HIS A 169 -1.86 16.23 7.78
CA HIS A 169 -2.08 15.47 9.01
C HIS A 169 -0.77 14.97 9.65
N PRO A 170 0.17 15.87 10.00
CA PRO A 170 1.48 15.47 10.52
C PRO A 170 1.41 14.75 11.86
N ASP A 171 0.42 15.07 12.70
CA ASP A 171 0.14 14.42 13.98
C ASP A 171 -0.19 12.93 13.80
N ARG A 172 -0.88 12.58 12.72
CA ARG A 172 -1.24 11.19 12.40
C ARG A 172 -0.07 10.37 11.86
N VAL A 173 1.07 11.01 11.58
CA VAL A 173 2.27 10.38 11.02
C VAL A 173 3.41 10.35 12.04
N PHE A 174 3.67 11.48 12.70
CA PHE A 174 4.82 11.67 13.57
C PHE A 174 4.53 11.47 15.06
N ALA A 175 3.27 11.25 15.46
CA ALA A 175 2.95 10.93 16.84
C ALA A 175 3.77 9.70 17.32
N THR A 176 4.32 9.81 18.53
CA THR A 176 5.05 8.73 19.20
C THR A 176 4.12 7.85 19.98
#